data_AF-A0A399N5X3-F1
#
_entry.id   AF-A0A399N5X3-F1
#
_cell.length_a   1.000
_cell.length_b   1.000
_cell.length_c   1.000
_cell.angle_alpha   90.00
_cell.angle_beta   90.00
_cell.angle_gamma   90.00
#
_symmetry.space_group_name_H-M   'P 1'
#
loop_
_entity.id
_entity.type
_entity.pdbx_description
1 polymer ?
#
loop_
_entity_poly.entity_id
_entity_poly.type
_entity_poly.pdbx_seq_one_letter_code
_entity_poly.pdbx_strand_id
1 'polypeptide(L)'
;APGVGRAAAVGVGPAGVQQLVLVVESEPAARRVGLADPDLAAAVRAAVGIPVAAVIVVPVLPTDVRHNSKVDRARLGRWAAGILSGGRVSAP
;
A
#
# COMPACT_ATOMS: atom_id res chain seq x y z
N ALA A 1 0.72 -10.26 -7.75
CA ALA A 1 1.07 -9.84 -9.11
C ALA A 1 2.58 -10.03 -9.29
N PRO A 2 3.08 -10.25 -10.51
CA PRO A 2 4.51 -10.17 -10.78
C PRO A 2 5.09 -8.84 -10.27
N GLY A 3 6.29 -8.85 -9.70
CA GLY A 3 6.94 -7.66 -9.16
C GLY A 3 6.46 -7.22 -7.77
N VAL A 4 5.76 -8.09 -7.01
CA VAL A 4 5.33 -7.85 -5.63
C VAL A 4 5.77 -9.00 -4.73
N GLY A 5 6.54 -8.71 -3.68
CA GLY A 5 6.95 -9.68 -2.68
C GLY A 5 5.93 -9.80 -1.53
N ARG A 6 5.67 -8.70 -0.83
CA ARG A 6 4.65 -8.61 0.24
C ARG A 6 3.66 -7.50 -0.04
N ALA A 7 2.43 -7.66 0.45
CA ALA A 7 1.37 -6.68 0.27
C ALA A 7 0.44 -6.56 1.48
N ALA A 8 -0.09 -5.36 1.69
CA ALA A 8 -1.17 -5.08 2.63
C ALA A 8 -2.27 -4.28 1.94
N ALA A 9 -3.51 -4.74 2.09
CA ALA A 9 -4.71 -4.02 1.68
C ALA A 9 -5.23 -3.17 2.85
N VAL A 10 -5.58 -1.91 2.57
CA VAL A 10 -6.19 -0.97 3.51
C VAL A 10 -7.33 -0.20 2.84
N GLY A 11 -8.35 0.14 3.62
CA GLY A 11 -9.41 1.07 3.21
C GLY A 11 -9.03 2.51 3.56
N VAL A 12 -9.21 3.43 2.61
CA VAL A 12 -8.98 4.86 2.79
C VAL A 12 -10.28 5.63 2.56
N GLY A 13 -10.60 6.57 3.46
CA GLY A 13 -11.81 7.38 3.43
C GLY A 13 -12.88 6.95 4.45
N PRO A 14 -14.09 7.54 4.37
CA PRO A 14 -15.17 7.29 5.31
C PRO A 14 -15.67 5.84 5.32
N ALA A 15 -16.10 5.35 6.48
CA ALA A 15 -16.68 4.01 6.61
C ALA A 15 -17.89 3.83 5.68
N GLY A 16 -18.01 2.64 5.07
CA GLY A 16 -19.06 2.32 4.11
C GLY A 16 -18.76 2.72 2.66
N VAL A 17 -17.80 3.62 2.42
CA VAL A 17 -17.39 4.08 1.07
C VAL A 17 -15.88 4.13 0.91
N GLN A 18 -15.17 3.31 1.70
CA GLN A 18 -13.70 3.29 1.67
C GLN A 18 -13.20 2.82 0.31
N GLN A 19 -12.17 3.52 -0.16
CA GLN A 19 -11.46 3.15 -1.37
C GLN A 19 -10.35 2.16 -1.02
N LEU A 20 -10.21 1.11 -1.84
CA LEU A 20 -9.16 0.12 -1.65
C LEU A 20 -7.81 0.69 -2.09
N VAL A 21 -6.82 0.62 -1.19
CA VAL A 21 -5.43 0.99 -1.44
C VAL A 21 -4.54 -0.20 -1.11
N LEU A 22 -3.60 -0.48 -2.00
CA LEU A 22 -2.62 -1.54 -1.84
C LEU A 22 -1.28 -0.93 -1.47
N VAL A 23 -0.69 -1.39 -0.37
CA VAL A 23 0.68 -1.05 0.03
C VAL A 23 1.55 -2.27 -0.22
N VAL A 24 2.59 -2.14 -1.03
CA VAL A 24 3.36 -3.28 -1.53
C VAL A 24 4.86 -3.09 -1.34
N GLU A 25 5.55 -4.18 -1.07
CA GLU A 25 6.99 -4.30 -1.32
C GLU A 25 7.16 -4.78 -2.75
N SER A 26 7.77 -3.95 -3.60
CA SER A 26 8.03 -4.31 -5.00
C SER A 26 9.23 -5.25 -5.12
N GLU A 27 9.31 -5.93 -6.25
CA GLU A 27 10.48 -6.69 -6.68
C GLU A 27 10.93 -6.20 -8.06
N PRO A 28 12.13 -5.58 -8.18
CA PRO A 28 13.09 -5.29 -7.11
C PRO A 28 12.57 -4.29 -6.07
N ALA A 29 13.13 -4.35 -4.86
CA ALA A 29 12.70 -3.52 -3.73
C ALA A 29 12.79 -2.02 -4.05
N ALA A 30 11.68 -1.31 -3.87
CA ALA A 30 11.64 0.14 -3.94
C ALA A 30 12.56 0.74 -2.89
N ARG A 31 13.41 1.70 -3.29
CA ARG A 31 14.35 2.37 -2.36
C ARG A 31 13.69 3.39 -1.44
N ARG A 32 12.53 3.91 -1.84
CA ARG A 32 11.78 4.96 -1.14
C ARG A 32 10.29 4.69 -1.25
N VAL A 33 9.53 5.24 -0.31
CA VAL A 33 8.07 5.26 -0.40
C VAL A 33 7.64 6.11 -1.58
N GLY A 34 6.65 5.65 -2.33
CA GLY A 34 6.04 6.40 -3.42
C GLY A 34 4.84 5.67 -4.02
N LEU A 35 4.24 6.25 -5.06
CA LEU A 35 3.30 5.51 -5.90
C LEU A 35 4.08 4.47 -6.71
N ALA A 36 3.47 3.31 -6.95
CA ALA A 36 3.98 2.36 -7.93
C ALA A 36 4.08 3.02 -9.31
N ASP A 37 5.08 2.62 -10.09
CA ASP A 37 5.13 2.96 -11.51
C ASP A 37 3.90 2.40 -12.25
N PRO A 38 3.60 2.92 -13.45
CA PRO A 38 2.39 2.54 -14.18
C PRO A 38 2.25 1.04 -14.44
N ASP A 39 3.36 0.34 -14.73
CA ASP A 39 3.35 -1.07 -15.10
C ASP A 39 3.05 -1.94 -13.89
N LEU A 40 3.73 -1.69 -12.76
CA LEU A 40 3.45 -2.38 -11.51
C LEU A 40 2.01 -2.10 -11.03
N ALA A 41 1.57 -0.84 -11.13
CA ALA A 41 0.22 -0.46 -10.73
C ALA A 41 -0.84 -1.17 -11.60
N ALA A 42 -0.61 -1.30 -12.90
CA ALA A 42 -1.49 -2.03 -13.82
C ALA A 42 -1.51 -3.53 -13.49
N ALA A 43 -0.35 -4.15 -13.26
CA ALA A 43 -0.23 -5.57 -12.91
C ALA A 43 -0.95 -5.88 -11.58
N VAL A 44 -0.82 -5.01 -10.58
CA VAL A 44 -1.54 -5.16 -9.30
C VAL A 44 -3.05 -5.04 -9.50
N ARG A 45 -3.52 -4.04 -10.25
CA ARG A 45 -4.96 -3.87 -10.53
C ARG A 45 -5.56 -5.07 -11.26
N ALA A 46 -4.85 -5.58 -12.27
CA ALA A 46 -5.27 -6.78 -13.00
C ALA A 46 -5.36 -8.01 -12.09
N ALA A 47 -4.41 -8.18 -11.16
CA ALA A 47 -4.41 -9.31 -10.23
C ALA A 47 -5.48 -9.22 -9.12
N VAL A 48 -5.87 -8.01 -8.72
CA VAL A 48 -6.86 -7.79 -7.65
C VAL A 48 -8.29 -7.97 -8.16
N GLY A 49 -8.58 -7.60 -9.42
CA GLY A 49 -9.88 -7.82 -10.05
C GLY A 49 -11.04 -6.94 -9.55
N ILE A 50 -10.77 -6.02 -8.61
CA ILE A 50 -11.70 -4.99 -8.15
C ILE A 50 -11.01 -3.61 -8.19
N PRO A 51 -11.76 -2.50 -8.23
CA PRO A 51 -11.17 -1.16 -8.29
C PRO A 51 -10.19 -0.89 -7.15
N VAL A 52 -8.94 -0.57 -7.52
CA VAL A 52 -7.88 -0.12 -6.60
C VAL A 52 -7.57 1.34 -6.89
N ALA A 53 -7.81 2.19 -5.90
CA ALA A 53 -7.60 3.63 -6.03
C ALA A 53 -6.11 3.97 -6.16
N ALA A 54 -5.26 3.33 -5.36
CA ALA A 54 -3.82 3.55 -5.40
C ALA A 54 -3.01 2.31 -5.04
N VAL A 55 -1.81 2.22 -5.60
CA VAL A 55 -0.77 1.26 -5.23
C VAL A 55 0.43 2.06 -4.73
N ILE A 56 0.77 1.89 -3.46
CA ILE A 56 1.88 2.58 -2.80
C ILE A 56 3.00 1.57 -2.58
N VAL A 57 4.20 1.86 -3.08
CA VAL A 57 5.39 1.06 -2.82
C VAL A 57 6.05 1.50 -1.52
N VAL A 58 6.55 0.54 -0.74
CA VAL A 58 7.36 0.77 0.45
C VAL A 58 8.62 -0.10 0.39
N PRO A 59 9.75 0.34 0.95
CA PRO A 59 10.93 -0.52 1.07
C PRO A 59 10.69 -1.73 1.96
N VAL A 60 9.94 -1.53 3.04
CA VAL A 60 9.54 -2.55 4.01
C VAL A 60 8.14 -2.20 4.52
N LEU A 61 7.24 -3.18 4.49
CA LEU A 61 5.94 -3.14 5.14
C LEU A 61 6.13 -3.21 6.66
N PRO A 62 5.49 -2.31 7.41
CA PRO A 62 5.57 -2.33 8.86
C PRO A 62 4.85 -3.58 9.38
N THR A 63 5.60 -4.47 10.04
CA THR A 63 5.07 -5.54 10.85
C THR A 63 5.08 -5.14 12.33
N ASP A 64 4.14 -5.66 13.11
CA ASP A 64 4.09 -5.48 14.55
C ASP A 64 5.43 -5.88 15.19
N VAL A 65 5.99 -4.97 15.99
CA VAL A 65 7.32 -5.12 16.61
C VAL A 65 7.37 -6.22 17.69
N ARG A 66 6.22 -6.61 18.26
CA ARG A 66 6.15 -7.62 19.34
C ARG A 66 6.20 -9.02 18.78
N HIS A 67 5.61 -9.23 17.60
CA HIS A 67 5.69 -10.47 16.84
C HIS A 67 5.54 -10.07 15.37
N ASN A 68 6.57 -10.28 14.54
CA ASN A 68 6.69 -9.85 13.13
C ASN A 68 5.63 -10.43 12.15
N SER A 69 4.43 -10.73 12.63
CA SER A 69 3.40 -11.54 11.98
C SER A 69 2.08 -10.80 11.75
N LYS A 70 1.93 -9.54 12.20
CA LYS A 70 0.71 -8.75 11.94
C LYS A 70 1.00 -7.34 11.45
N VAL A 71 0.36 -6.95 10.35
CA VAL A 71 0.35 -5.56 9.87
C VAL A 71 -0.74 -4.80 10.61
N ASP A 72 -0.41 -3.68 11.25
CA ASP A 72 -1.41 -2.74 11.77
C ASP A 72 -2.09 -2.00 10.60
N ARG A 73 -3.16 -2.61 10.09
CA ARG A 73 -3.92 -2.09 8.94
C ARG A 73 -4.59 -0.75 9.24
N ALA A 74 -4.94 -0.47 10.51
CA ALA A 74 -5.60 0.77 10.88
C ALA A 74 -4.60 1.94 10.83
N ARG A 75 -3.40 1.76 11.40
CA ARG A 75 -2.31 2.73 11.28
C ARG A 75 -1.89 2.92 9.83
N LEU A 76 -1.71 1.83 9.09
CA LEU A 76 -1.32 1.88 7.69
C LEU A 76 -2.38 2.58 6.81
N GLY A 77 -3.67 2.36 7.08
CA GLY A 77 -4.76 3.06 6.40
C GLY A 77 -4.75 4.58 6.65
N ARG A 78 -4.54 5.01 7.91
CA ARG A 78 -4.41 6.44 8.24
C ARG A 78 -3.21 7.10 7.55
N TRP A 79 -2.07 6.40 7.53
CA TRP A 79 -0.87 6.87 6.84
C TRP A 79 -1.12 7.02 5.32
N ALA A 80 -1.70 6.00 4.68
CA ALA A 80 -2.02 6.04 3.25
C ALA A 80 -3.00 7.17 2.94
N ALA A 81 -4.00 7.40 3.80
CA ALA A 81 -4.94 8.51 3.66
C ALA A 81 -4.23 9.87 3.66
N GLY A 82 -3.24 10.07 4.53
CA GLY A 82 -2.45 11.29 4.59
C GLY A 82 -1.65 11.57 3.31
N ILE A 83 -1.08 10.53 2.68
CA ILE A 83 -0.41 10.68 1.39
C ILE A 83 -1.41 11.06 0.29
N LEU A 84 -2.53 10.33 0.20
CA LEU A 84 -3.50 10.50 -0.87
C LEU A 84 -4.32 11.80 -0.76
N SER A 85 -4.33 12.44 0.40
CA SER A 85 -4.89 13.79 0.59
C SER A 85 -3.89 14.92 0.31
N GLY A 86 -2.70 14.62 -0.23
CA GLY A 86 -1.66 15.60 -0.58
C GLY A 86 -0.65 15.88 0.53
N GLY A 87 -0.66 15.08 1.61
CA GLY A 87 0.36 15.14 2.65
C GLY A 87 1.72 14.65 2.20
N ARG A 88 2.71 14.83 3.07
CA ARG A 88 4.10 14.43 2.79
C ARG A 88 4.23 12.91 2.65
N VAL A 89 4.91 12.46 1.61
CA VAL A 89 5.30 11.06 1.45
C VAL A 89 6.39 10.71 2.47
N SER A 90 6.06 9.87 3.46
CA SER A 90 6.95 9.41 4.53
C SER A 90 6.91 7.89 4.68
N ALA A 91 7.87 7.33 5.41
CA ALA A 91 7.76 5.95 5.88
C ALA A 91 6.50 5.76 6.73
N PRO A 92 5.86 4.57 6.67
CA PRO A 92 4.59 4.30 7.35
C PRO A 92 4.68 4.26 8.87
#